data_AF-A0A964AE06-F1
#
_entry.id   AF-A0A964AE06-F1
#
_cell.length_a   1.000
_cell.length_b   1.000
_cell.length_c   1.000
_cell.angle_alpha   90.00
_cell.angle_beta   90.00
_cell.angle_gamma   90.00
#
_symmetry.space_group_name_H-M   'P 1'
#
loop_
_entity.id
_entity.type
_entity.pdbx_description
1 polymer ?
#
loop_
_entity_poly.entity_id
_entity_poly.type
_entity_poly.pdbx_seq_one_letter_code
_entity_poly.pdbx_strand_id
1 'polypeptide(L)'
;MGAGGRRSRRIKVTAERPLRLHGSVDRDEPYLSLGARLVAPVAQLFARWPTWRDTRSGRQGAWVVRGVILVAAVALGVRLPWPVGDVVGLAVACLALVLPMEHLRHARRLARLRALAAPRARSVAVPAALHYDGQKLTVTAEERVWRSMRAEASAARVVAGEAEGGRWLGLAPPGRSDRELLWCRAPLGPWAAAPSGRLDAAPAAPPLRLGVEDFDTLCAVFLDPPAAG
;
A
#
# COMPACT_ATOMS: atom_id res chain seq x y z
N MET A 1 4.59 45.66 35.06
CA MET A 1 4.36 44.29 35.58
C MET A 1 4.38 43.32 34.42
N GLY A 2 5.52 42.71 34.13
CA GLY A 2 5.67 41.72 33.05
C GLY A 2 5.88 40.35 33.66
N ALA A 3 4.94 39.43 33.47
CA ALA A 3 5.04 38.06 33.93
C ALA A 3 6.14 37.35 33.13
N GLY A 4 7.32 37.20 33.75
CA GLY A 4 8.43 36.42 33.23
C GLY A 4 8.06 34.95 33.19
N GLY A 5 7.64 34.46 32.02
CA GLY A 5 7.42 33.04 31.78
C GLY A 5 8.69 32.25 32.04
N ARG A 6 8.71 31.50 33.16
CA ARG A 6 9.76 30.53 33.48
C ARG A 6 9.85 29.52 32.34
N ARG A 7 10.83 29.69 31.46
CA ARG A 7 11.23 28.66 30.49
C ARG A 7 11.75 27.48 31.30
N SER A 8 10.92 26.44 31.41
CA SER A 8 11.30 25.13 31.93
C SER A 8 12.60 24.70 31.22
N ARG A 9 13.70 24.65 31.98
CA ARG A 9 14.97 24.10 31.51
C ARG A 9 14.70 22.63 31.15
N ARG A 10 14.70 22.31 29.85
CA ARG A 10 14.75 20.92 29.39
C ARG A 10 16.07 20.33 29.87
N ILE A 11 16.02 19.55 30.94
CA ILE A 11 17.10 18.67 31.34
C ILE A 11 17.13 17.56 30.29
N LYS A 12 18.15 17.54 29.44
CA LYS A 12 18.43 16.40 28.58
C LYS A 12 18.97 15.29 29.47
N VAL A 13 18.07 14.45 29.96
CA VAL A 13 18.46 13.14 30.47
C VAL A 13 18.83 12.30 29.25
N THR A 14 20.14 12.18 29.01
CA THR A 14 20.69 11.28 27.99
C THR A 14 20.71 9.91 28.63
N ALA A 15 19.93 8.95 28.11
CA ALA A 15 20.05 7.57 28.57
C ALA A 15 21.48 7.08 28.32
N GLU A 16 22.10 6.42 29.31
CA GLU A 16 23.52 6.04 29.26
C GLU A 16 23.87 5.08 28.11
N ARG A 17 22.89 4.40 27.50
CA ARG A 17 23.08 3.61 26.28
C ARG A 17 21.87 3.71 25.36
N PRO A 18 22.04 4.15 24.10
CA PRO A 18 20.96 4.09 23.11
C PRO A 18 20.64 2.63 22.79
N LEU A 19 19.38 2.24 22.96
CA LEU A 19 18.91 0.90 22.62
C LEU A 19 18.71 0.83 21.09
N ARG A 20 19.29 -0.20 20.47
CA ARG A 20 19.14 -0.50 19.05
C ARG A 20 18.68 -1.94 18.89
N LEU A 21 17.48 -2.14 18.37
CA LEU A 21 16.90 -3.47 18.11
C LEU A 21 16.69 -3.66 16.62
N HIS A 22 16.87 -4.89 16.13
CA HIS A 22 16.68 -5.22 14.72
C HIS A 22 15.33 -5.90 14.49
N GLY A 23 14.72 -5.64 13.35
CA GLY A 23 13.41 -6.18 13.04
C GLY A 23 13.05 -6.07 11.57
N SER A 24 11.77 -6.27 11.27
CA SER A 24 11.22 -6.03 9.94
C SER A 24 9.88 -5.31 10.00
N VAL A 25 9.59 -4.51 8.99
CA VAL A 25 8.31 -3.80 8.82
C VAL A 25 7.70 -4.21 7.49
N ASP A 26 6.38 -4.43 7.49
CA ASP A 26 5.63 -4.71 6.28
C ASP A 26 5.45 -3.42 5.46
N ARG A 27 5.91 -3.43 4.22
CA ARG A 27 5.76 -2.34 3.26
C ARG A 27 4.93 -2.80 2.07
N ASP A 28 4.00 -1.95 1.66
CA ASP A 28 3.28 -2.14 0.41
C ASP A 28 4.17 -1.76 -0.77
N GLU A 29 4.61 -2.77 -1.52
CA GLU A 29 5.32 -2.60 -2.77
C GLU A 29 4.34 -2.68 -3.94
N PRO A 30 4.32 -1.67 -4.83
CA PRO A 30 3.53 -1.75 -6.03
C PRO A 30 4.15 -2.80 -6.97
N TYR A 31 3.36 -3.80 -7.35
CA TYR A 31 3.74 -4.76 -8.36
C TYR A 31 2.72 -4.77 -9.49
N LEU A 32 3.23 -4.97 -10.70
CA LEU A 32 2.41 -5.22 -11.88
C LEU A 32 2.32 -6.73 -12.08
N SER A 33 1.13 -7.29 -11.86
CA SER A 33 0.85 -8.69 -12.19
C SER A 33 1.12 -8.95 -13.68
N LEU A 34 1.46 -10.20 -14.03
CA LEU A 34 1.62 -10.61 -15.43
C LEU A 34 0.39 -10.27 -16.27
N GLY A 35 -0.81 -10.49 -15.72
CA GLY A 35 -2.07 -10.09 -16.35
C GLY A 35 -2.15 -8.57 -16.59
N ALA A 36 -1.79 -7.75 -15.61
CA ALA A 36 -1.77 -6.30 -15.77
C ALA A 36 -0.80 -5.83 -16.87
N ARG A 37 0.37 -6.46 -16.99
CA ARG A 37 1.34 -6.16 -18.05
C ARG A 37 0.80 -6.46 -19.45
N LEU A 38 0.05 -7.55 -19.61
CA LEU A 38 -0.59 -7.92 -20.88
C LEU A 38 -1.83 -7.06 -21.19
N VAL A 39 -2.59 -6.65 -20.17
CA VAL A 39 -3.80 -5.84 -20.34
C VAL A 39 -3.50 -4.38 -20.63
N ALA A 40 -2.37 -3.84 -20.13
CA ALA A 40 -1.97 -2.46 -20.36
C ALA A 40 -1.93 -2.04 -21.85
N PRO A 41 -1.26 -2.75 -22.78
CA PRO A 41 -1.26 -2.40 -24.19
C PRO A 41 -2.65 -2.54 -24.82
N VAL A 42 -3.44 -3.53 -24.40
CA VAL A 42 -4.84 -3.69 -24.85
C VAL A 42 -5.68 -2.49 -24.43
N ALA A 43 -5.51 -2.00 -23.21
CA ALA A 43 -6.19 -0.80 -22.72
C ALA A 43 -5.79 0.45 -23.53
N GLN A 44 -4.52 0.58 -23.92
CA GLN A 44 -4.04 1.68 -24.76
C GLN A 44 -4.62 1.62 -26.17
N LEU A 45 -4.65 0.43 -26.78
CA LEU A 45 -5.28 0.23 -28.09
C LEU A 45 -6.78 0.55 -28.02
N PHE A 46 -7.46 0.05 -26.99
CA PHE A 46 -8.88 0.31 -26.74
C PHE A 46 -9.15 1.80 -26.55
N ALA A 47 -8.26 2.56 -25.90
CA ALA A 47 -8.43 4.00 -25.69
C ALA A 47 -8.46 4.79 -27.01
N ARG A 48 -7.84 4.27 -28.08
CA ARG A 48 -7.81 4.90 -29.41
C ARG A 48 -8.97 4.45 -30.31
N TRP A 49 -9.82 3.54 -29.85
CA TRP A 49 -10.93 3.05 -30.67
C TRP A 49 -12.00 4.12 -30.91
N PRO A 50 -12.58 4.20 -32.13
CA PRO A 50 -13.59 5.19 -32.45
C PRO A 50 -14.87 4.89 -31.67
N THR A 51 -15.44 5.95 -31.08
CA THR A 51 -16.69 5.89 -30.33
C THR A 51 -17.72 6.83 -30.94
N TRP A 52 -19.00 6.52 -30.76
CA TRP A 52 -20.10 7.40 -31.13
C TRP A 52 -20.96 7.70 -29.91
N ARG A 53 -21.49 8.93 -29.83
CA ARG A 53 -22.44 9.34 -28.79
C ARG A 53 -23.84 8.89 -29.17
N ASP A 54 -24.66 8.52 -28.19
CA ASP A 54 -26.03 8.07 -28.44
C ASP A 54 -27.00 9.22 -28.76
N THR A 55 -26.69 9.95 -29.84
CA THR A 55 -27.51 11.01 -30.42
C THR A 55 -27.85 10.65 -31.86
N ARG A 56 -28.90 11.25 -32.44
CA ARG A 56 -29.33 10.98 -33.83
C ARG A 56 -28.19 11.22 -34.85
N SER A 57 -27.45 12.31 -34.69
CA SER A 57 -26.26 12.63 -35.50
C SER A 57 -25.10 11.65 -35.25
N GLY A 58 -24.91 11.20 -34.00
CA GLY A 58 -23.89 10.21 -33.65
C GLY A 58 -24.14 8.85 -34.28
N ARG A 59 -25.41 8.40 -34.32
CA ARG A 59 -25.81 7.14 -35.00
C ARG A 59 -25.57 7.21 -36.51
N GLN A 60 -25.88 8.33 -37.16
CA GLN A 60 -25.61 8.50 -38.59
C GLN A 60 -24.11 8.49 -38.89
N GLY A 61 -23.31 9.22 -38.11
CA GLY A 61 -21.85 9.16 -38.21
C GLY A 61 -21.29 7.74 -38.00
N ALA A 62 -21.87 6.98 -37.08
CA ALA A 62 -21.49 5.59 -36.86
C ALA A 62 -21.71 4.69 -38.09
N TRP A 63 -22.84 4.85 -38.78
CA TRP A 63 -23.12 4.13 -40.04
C TRP A 63 -22.16 4.51 -41.15
N VAL A 64 -21.81 5.79 -41.28
CA VAL A 64 -20.82 6.24 -42.28
C VAL A 64 -19.46 5.62 -42.00
N VAL A 65 -18.99 5.64 -40.75
CA VAL A 65 -17.71 5.02 -40.36
C VAL A 65 -17.72 3.52 -40.65
N ARG A 66 -18.82 2.80 -40.36
CA ARG A 66 -18.97 1.38 -40.73
C ARG A 66 -18.83 1.16 -42.22
N GLY A 67 -19.53 1.97 -43.02
CA GLY A 67 -19.46 1.91 -44.48
C GLY A 67 -18.03 2.10 -44.99
N VAL A 68 -17.31 3.10 -44.47
CA VAL A 68 -15.91 3.37 -44.83
C VAL A 68 -15.01 2.20 -44.48
N ILE A 69 -15.14 1.62 -43.27
CA ILE A 69 -14.33 0.46 -42.86
C ILE A 69 -14.62 -0.75 -43.76
N LEU A 70 -15.89 -1.00 -44.09
CA LEU A 70 -16.29 -2.16 -44.89
C LEU A 70 -15.80 -2.04 -46.35
N VAL A 71 -15.89 -0.84 -46.94
CA VAL A 71 -15.31 -0.56 -48.25
C VAL A 71 -13.79 -0.73 -48.23
N ALA A 72 -13.10 -0.23 -47.20
CA ALA A 72 -11.67 -0.40 -47.03
C ALA A 72 -11.27 -1.89 -46.87
N ALA A 73 -12.08 -2.68 -46.15
CA ALA A 73 -11.86 -4.12 -45.98
C ALA A 73 -11.90 -4.87 -47.32
N VAL A 74 -12.91 -4.59 -48.14
CA VAL A 74 -13.04 -5.17 -49.49
C VAL A 74 -11.88 -4.74 -50.37
N ALA A 75 -11.51 -3.46 -50.35
CA ALA A 75 -10.38 -2.95 -51.13
C ALA A 75 -9.03 -3.60 -50.73
N LEU A 76 -8.82 -3.84 -49.42
CA LEU A 76 -7.65 -4.57 -48.94
C LEU A 76 -7.64 -6.03 -49.39
N GLY A 77 -8.79 -6.69 -49.33
CA GLY A 77 -8.94 -8.09 -49.74
C GLY A 77 -8.60 -8.30 -51.21
N VAL A 78 -9.02 -7.38 -52.09
CA VAL A 78 -8.72 -7.42 -53.53
C VAL A 78 -7.23 -7.15 -53.82
N ARG A 79 -6.57 -6.32 -53.00
CA ARG A 79 -5.20 -5.87 -53.25
C ARG A 79 -4.12 -6.83 -52.75
N LEU A 80 -4.45 -7.67 -51.78
CA LEU A 80 -3.51 -8.62 -51.17
C LEU A 80 -3.57 -9.99 -51.88
N PRO A 81 -2.45 -10.72 -51.99
CA PRO A 81 -2.43 -12.04 -52.60
C PRO A 81 -3.26 -13.04 -51.78
N TRP A 82 -3.90 -13.96 -52.49
CA TRP A 82 -4.63 -15.06 -51.86
C TRP A 82 -3.66 -16.04 -51.16
N PRO A 83 -3.98 -16.58 -49.97
CA PRO A 83 -5.21 -16.41 -49.18
C PRO A 83 -5.16 -15.28 -48.13
N VAL A 84 -4.05 -14.54 -48.06
CA VAL A 84 -3.83 -13.50 -47.03
C VAL A 84 -4.85 -12.36 -47.18
N GLY A 85 -5.19 -11.98 -48.40
CA GLY A 85 -6.19 -10.94 -48.67
C GLY A 85 -7.57 -11.27 -48.12
N ASP A 86 -8.07 -12.48 -48.35
CA ASP A 86 -9.39 -12.92 -47.90
C ASP A 86 -9.48 -12.94 -46.37
N VAL A 87 -8.45 -13.47 -45.70
CA VAL A 87 -8.41 -13.55 -44.24
C VAL A 87 -8.35 -12.16 -43.60
N VAL A 88 -7.51 -11.27 -44.14
CA VAL A 88 -7.40 -9.89 -43.64
C VAL A 88 -8.68 -9.11 -43.93
N GLY A 89 -9.23 -9.22 -45.13
CA GLY A 89 -10.49 -8.57 -45.52
C GLY A 89 -11.66 -9.01 -44.63
N LEU A 90 -11.79 -10.32 -44.38
CA LEU A 90 -12.81 -10.87 -43.49
C LEU A 90 -12.62 -10.38 -42.04
N ALA A 91 -11.38 -10.36 -41.54
CA ALA A 91 -11.08 -9.87 -40.19
C ALA A 91 -11.47 -8.40 -40.02
N VAL A 92 -11.16 -7.54 -41.00
CA VAL A 92 -11.53 -6.11 -40.98
C VAL A 92 -13.04 -5.94 -41.12
N ALA A 93 -13.71 -6.73 -41.96
CA ALA A 93 -15.17 -6.69 -42.10
C ALA A 93 -15.89 -7.10 -40.80
N CYS A 94 -15.41 -8.15 -40.12
CA CYS A 94 -15.90 -8.54 -38.80
C CYS A 94 -15.68 -7.43 -37.76
N LEU A 95 -14.52 -6.74 -37.80
CA LEU A 95 -14.24 -5.61 -36.94
C LEU A 95 -15.21 -4.44 -37.19
N ALA A 96 -15.61 -4.22 -38.45
CA ALA A 96 -16.57 -3.19 -38.85
C ALA A 96 -17.99 -3.43 -38.30
N LEU A 97 -18.37 -4.67 -38.01
CA LEU A 97 -19.66 -4.97 -37.37
C LEU A 97 -19.67 -4.60 -35.89
N VAL A 98 -18.51 -4.68 -35.23
CA VAL A 98 -18.34 -4.37 -33.81
C VAL A 98 -18.04 -2.87 -33.59
N LEU A 99 -17.50 -2.20 -34.60
CA LEU A 99 -17.19 -0.77 -34.59
C LEU A 99 -18.28 0.06 -35.31
N PRO A 100 -18.47 1.34 -34.97
CA PRO A 100 -17.97 2.00 -33.78
C PRO A 100 -18.82 1.63 -32.55
N MET A 101 -18.17 1.63 -31.37
CA MET A 101 -18.84 1.31 -30.10
C MET A 101 -19.52 2.54 -29.50
N GLU A 102 -20.63 2.29 -28.81
CA GLU A 102 -21.33 3.31 -28.03
C GLU A 102 -20.39 3.88 -26.95
N HIS A 103 -20.32 5.22 -26.85
CA HIS A 103 -19.37 5.92 -25.99
C HIS A 103 -19.42 5.47 -24.53
N LEU A 104 -20.63 5.25 -23.97
CA LEU A 104 -20.80 4.79 -22.59
C LEU A 104 -20.26 3.37 -22.38
N ARG A 105 -20.49 2.47 -23.34
CA ARG A 105 -19.98 1.09 -23.26
C ARG A 105 -18.46 1.07 -23.38
N HIS A 106 -17.91 1.90 -24.27
CA HIS A 106 -16.47 2.06 -24.43
C HIS A 106 -15.83 2.58 -23.15
N ALA A 107 -16.34 3.68 -22.59
CA ALA A 107 -15.82 4.26 -21.34
C ALA A 107 -15.85 3.25 -20.19
N ARG A 108 -16.94 2.49 -20.03
CA ARG A 108 -17.05 1.43 -19.01
C ARG A 108 -16.02 0.31 -19.22
N ARG A 109 -15.84 -0.17 -20.45
CA ARG A 109 -14.86 -1.21 -20.77
C ARG A 109 -13.43 -0.72 -20.56
N LEU A 110 -13.12 0.50 -20.99
CA LEU A 110 -11.82 1.12 -20.77
C LEU A 110 -11.51 1.29 -19.28
N ALA A 111 -12.49 1.72 -18.48
CA ALA A 111 -12.33 1.82 -17.03
C ALA A 111 -12.03 0.46 -16.40
N ARG A 112 -12.72 -0.61 -16.81
CA ARG A 112 -12.44 -1.99 -16.37
C ARG A 112 -11.03 -2.45 -16.77
N LEU A 113 -10.63 -2.22 -18.02
CA LEU A 113 -9.28 -2.58 -18.48
C LEU A 113 -8.19 -1.83 -17.71
N ARG A 114 -8.40 -0.53 -17.44
CA ARG A 114 -7.49 0.28 -16.62
C ARG A 114 -7.43 -0.21 -15.18
N ALA A 115 -8.56 -0.59 -14.59
CA ALA A 115 -8.60 -1.17 -13.24
C ALA A 115 -7.84 -2.51 -13.18
N LEU A 116 -7.96 -3.35 -14.20
CA LEU A 116 -7.21 -4.61 -14.31
C LEU A 116 -5.70 -4.39 -14.55
N ALA A 117 -5.34 -3.32 -15.25
CA ALA A 117 -3.96 -2.94 -15.50
C ALA A 117 -3.32 -2.15 -14.35
N ALA A 118 -4.09 -1.74 -13.33
CA ALA A 118 -3.59 -0.94 -12.23
C ALA A 118 -2.55 -1.71 -11.39
N PRO A 119 -1.49 -1.04 -10.88
CA PRO A 119 -0.57 -1.65 -9.94
C PRO A 119 -1.31 -2.16 -8.71
N ARG A 120 -0.95 -3.36 -8.26
CA ARG A 120 -1.45 -3.94 -7.01
C ARG A 120 -0.39 -3.77 -5.93
N ALA A 121 -0.81 -3.61 -4.68
CA ALA A 121 0.10 -3.64 -3.54
C ALA A 121 0.36 -5.08 -3.12
N ARG A 122 1.62 -5.42 -2.85
CA ARG A 122 2.00 -6.63 -2.11
C ARG A 122 2.76 -6.19 -0.87
N SER A 123 2.39 -6.78 0.27
CA SER A 123 3.16 -6.60 1.50
C SER A 123 4.48 -7.38 1.41
N VAL A 124 5.59 -6.67 1.58
CA VAL A 124 6.96 -7.20 1.62
C VAL A 124 7.60 -6.81 2.95
N ALA A 125 8.24 -7.75 3.62
CA ALA A 125 8.96 -7.50 4.85
C ALA A 125 10.31 -6.85 4.54
N VAL A 126 10.53 -5.64 5.04
CA VAL A 126 11.75 -4.86 4.85
C VAL A 126 12.52 -4.80 6.17
N PRO A 127 13.86 -4.97 6.19
CA PRO A 127 14.65 -4.85 7.40
C PRO A 127 14.52 -3.44 8.01
N ALA A 128 14.30 -3.40 9.31
CA ALA A 128 14.12 -2.18 10.08
C ALA A 128 14.95 -2.22 11.37
N ALA A 129 15.29 -1.05 11.88
CA ALA A 129 15.96 -0.88 13.15
C ALA A 129 15.16 0.06 14.05
N LEU A 130 14.95 -0.35 15.29
CA LEU A 130 14.36 0.46 16.33
C LEU A 130 15.47 1.15 17.12
N HIS A 131 15.45 2.47 17.15
CA HIS A 131 16.39 3.29 17.91
C HIS A 131 15.65 3.98 19.04
N TYR A 132 16.11 3.77 20.28
CA TYR A 132 15.60 4.50 21.44
C TYR A 132 16.74 5.25 22.12
N ASP A 133 16.60 6.59 22.20
CA ASP A 133 17.62 7.51 22.74
C ASP A 133 17.34 7.92 24.21
N GLY A 134 16.36 7.30 24.87
CA GLY A 134 15.87 7.68 26.20
C GLY A 134 14.71 8.68 26.19
N GLN A 135 14.41 9.32 25.06
CA GLN A 135 13.31 10.30 24.93
C GLN A 135 12.42 10.03 23.72
N LYS A 136 12.98 9.38 22.71
CA LYS A 136 12.42 9.22 21.38
C LYS A 136 12.74 7.83 20.86
N LEU A 137 11.69 7.15 20.44
CA LEU A 137 11.70 5.87 19.77
C LEU A 137 11.53 6.13 18.26
N THR A 138 12.49 5.68 17.46
CA THR A 138 12.51 5.91 16.02
C THR A 138 12.70 4.58 15.30
N VAL A 139 11.74 4.22 14.44
CA VAL A 139 11.85 3.09 13.52
C VAL A 139 12.46 3.60 12.23
N THR A 140 13.62 3.07 11.86
CA THR A 140 14.29 3.37 10.59
C THR A 140 14.28 2.13 9.71
N ALA A 141 13.86 2.28 8.45
CA ALA A 141 13.91 1.24 7.43
C ALA A 141 14.50 1.85 6.16
N GLU A 142 15.44 1.16 5.50
CA GLU A 142 16.12 1.64 4.27
C GLU A 142 16.62 3.11 4.38
N GLU A 143 17.32 3.44 5.47
CA GLU A 143 17.86 4.80 5.74
C GLU A 143 16.80 5.91 5.91
N ARG A 144 15.51 5.58 5.90
CA ARG A 144 14.41 6.52 6.12
C ARG A 144 13.75 6.28 7.47
N VAL A 145 13.29 7.36 8.10
CA VAL A 145 12.48 7.30 9.32
C VAL A 145 11.07 6.85 8.92
N TRP A 146 10.71 5.62 9.28
CA TRP A 146 9.39 5.06 9.03
C TRP A 146 8.36 5.61 10.01
N ARG A 147 8.71 5.62 11.30
CA ARG A 147 7.88 6.18 12.36
C ARG A 147 8.75 6.69 13.48
N SER A 148 8.33 7.77 14.14
CA SER A 148 9.00 8.25 15.33
C SER A 148 8.00 8.69 16.38
N MET A 149 8.29 8.37 17.63
CA MET A 149 7.45 8.67 18.77
C MET A 149 8.34 9.21 19.88
N ARG A 150 7.90 10.27 20.56
CA ARG A 150 8.54 10.70 21.81
C ARG A 150 7.86 9.97 22.95
N ALA A 151 8.55 9.00 23.51
CA ALA A 151 8.12 8.33 24.72
C ALA A 151 8.85 9.03 25.87
N GLU A 152 8.17 9.93 26.57
CA GLU A 152 8.56 10.15 27.97
C GLU A 152 8.25 8.82 28.66
N ALA A 153 9.28 8.09 29.09
CA ALA A 153 9.18 6.70 29.55
C ALA A 153 8.13 6.51 30.66
N SER A 154 7.82 7.56 31.43
CA SER A 154 6.81 7.57 32.50
C SER A 154 5.40 7.97 32.07
N ALA A 155 5.17 8.42 30.84
CA ALA A 155 3.88 8.93 30.36
C ALA A 155 3.32 8.21 29.12
N ALA A 156 4.10 7.32 28.50
CA ALA A 156 3.62 6.52 27.38
C ALA A 156 2.62 5.46 27.88
N ARG A 157 1.47 5.35 27.20
CA ARG A 157 0.56 4.23 27.45
C ARG A 157 1.16 3.00 26.79
N VAL A 158 1.45 1.98 27.59
CA VAL A 158 1.97 0.69 27.13
C VAL A 158 0.85 -0.34 27.21
N VAL A 159 0.64 -1.08 26.12
CA VAL A 159 -0.31 -2.19 26.04
C VAL A 159 0.47 -3.42 25.64
N ALA A 160 0.47 -4.47 26.45
CA ALA A 160 1.14 -5.73 26.14
C ALA A 160 0.14 -6.87 26.19
N GLY A 161 0.26 -7.83 25.27
CA GLY A 161 -0.59 -9.02 25.29
C GLY A 161 -0.32 -9.99 24.17
N GLU A 162 -1.11 -11.06 24.14
CA GLU A 162 -0.99 -12.14 23.16
C GLU A 162 -2.21 -12.19 22.23
N ALA A 163 -1.97 -12.29 20.93
CA ALA A 163 -2.98 -12.43 19.89
C ALA A 163 -2.37 -13.08 18.62
N GLU A 164 -3.18 -13.86 17.89
CA GLU A 164 -2.81 -14.46 16.58
C GLU A 164 -1.46 -15.21 16.58
N GLY A 165 -1.20 -15.98 17.64
CA GLY A 165 0.04 -16.76 17.75
C GLY A 165 1.31 -15.93 17.89
N GLY A 166 1.20 -14.68 18.36
CA GLY A 166 2.34 -13.81 18.63
C GLY A 166 2.11 -12.91 19.85
N ARG A 167 3.21 -12.33 20.30
CA ARG A 167 3.22 -11.32 21.36
C ARG A 167 3.20 -9.95 20.75
N TRP A 168 2.49 -9.03 21.40
CA TRP A 168 2.28 -7.68 20.93
C TRP A 168 2.59 -6.69 22.03
N LEU A 169 3.29 -5.63 21.65
CA LEU A 169 3.56 -4.47 22.49
C LEU A 169 3.15 -3.21 21.73
N GLY A 170 2.14 -2.52 22.21
CA GLY A 170 1.68 -1.23 21.71
C GLY A 170 2.25 -0.10 22.58
N LEU A 171 2.94 0.84 21.95
CA LEU A 171 3.48 2.03 22.59
C LEU A 171 2.77 3.29 22.06
N ALA A 172 2.11 4.05 22.94
CA ALA A 172 1.40 5.28 22.58
C ALA A 172 1.93 6.49 23.37
N PRO A 173 1.99 7.68 22.75
CA PRO A 173 2.19 8.92 23.48
C PRO A 173 1.05 9.18 24.48
N PRO A 174 1.29 9.94 25.56
CA PRO A 174 0.22 10.39 26.44
C PRO A 174 -0.87 11.13 25.66
N GLY A 175 -2.14 10.76 25.88
CA GLY A 175 -3.30 11.43 25.30
C GLY A 175 -3.54 11.21 23.80
N ARG A 176 -2.85 10.28 23.15
CA ARG A 176 -3.10 9.92 21.74
C ARG A 176 -3.99 8.69 21.59
N SER A 177 -4.66 8.59 20.44
CA SER A 177 -5.56 7.48 20.12
C SER A 177 -4.80 6.18 19.82
N ASP A 178 -5.46 5.04 20.02
CA ASP A 178 -4.89 3.70 19.74
C ASP A 178 -4.46 3.50 18.27
N ARG A 179 -5.00 4.30 17.33
CA ARG A 179 -4.57 4.28 15.93
C ARG A 179 -3.14 4.80 15.73
N GLU A 180 -2.63 5.57 16.69
CA GLU A 180 -1.28 6.12 16.67
C GLU A 180 -0.27 5.26 17.43
N LEU A 181 -0.69 4.10 17.95
CA LEU A 181 0.20 3.12 18.58
C LEU A 181 1.28 2.64 17.61
N LEU A 182 2.52 2.63 18.11
CA LEU A 182 3.60 1.86 17.50
C LEU A 182 3.50 0.44 18.03
N TRP A 183 3.11 -0.48 17.16
CA TRP A 183 2.98 -1.88 17.50
C TRP A 183 4.28 -2.62 17.19
N CYS A 184 4.77 -3.38 18.16
CA CYS A 184 5.84 -4.35 18.00
C CYS A 184 5.25 -5.75 18.16
N ARG A 185 5.69 -6.71 17.34
CA ARG A 185 5.27 -8.11 17.39
C ARG A 185 6.48 -9.03 17.48
N ALA A 186 6.40 -10.07 18.29
CA ALA A 186 7.37 -11.17 18.32
C ALA A 186 6.67 -12.54 18.20
N PRO A 187 7.39 -13.58 17.74
CA PRO A 187 6.88 -14.95 17.84
C PRO A 187 6.69 -15.37 19.31
N LEU A 188 5.85 -16.36 19.55
CA LEU A 188 5.65 -16.92 20.89
C LEU A 188 6.95 -17.57 21.40
N GLY A 189 7.29 -17.33 22.66
CA GLY A 189 8.48 -17.84 23.35
C GLY A 189 8.29 -17.86 24.86
N PRO A 190 9.32 -18.09 25.69
CA PRO A 190 9.28 -17.75 27.12
C PRO A 190 9.37 -16.23 27.28
N TRP A 191 8.75 -15.64 28.29
CA TRP A 191 8.98 -14.22 28.65
C TRP A 191 9.11 -14.05 30.15
N ALA A 192 9.82 -13.01 30.57
CA ALA A 192 10.17 -12.79 31.97
C ALA A 192 9.07 -12.08 32.80
N ALA A 193 8.28 -11.19 32.20
CA ALA A 193 7.18 -10.49 32.88
C ALA A 193 5.88 -11.33 32.84
N ALA A 194 4.76 -10.93 33.49
CA ALA A 194 3.40 -11.50 33.27
C ALA A 194 2.53 -10.48 32.47
N PRO A 195 1.87 -10.83 31.33
CA PRO A 195 1.44 -9.80 30.41
C PRO A 195 0.27 -9.07 31.03
N SER A 196 0.21 -7.77 30.81
CA SER A 196 -0.96 -6.97 31.13
C SER A 196 -2.10 -7.27 30.15
N GLY A 197 -2.52 -8.54 30.07
CA GLY A 197 -3.76 -8.97 29.42
C GLY A 197 -3.60 -9.83 28.16
N ARG A 198 -4.72 -10.44 27.76
CA ARG A 198 -4.92 -11.05 26.44
C ARG A 198 -5.50 -9.98 25.52
N LEU A 199 -4.96 -9.86 24.31
CA LEU A 199 -5.54 -8.95 23.30
C LEU A 199 -6.65 -9.70 22.57
N ASP A 200 -7.86 -9.13 22.53
CA ASP A 200 -9.01 -9.76 21.88
C ASP A 200 -8.82 -9.91 20.36
N ALA A 201 -8.01 -9.05 19.74
CA ALA A 201 -7.67 -9.10 18.32
C ALA A 201 -6.28 -8.50 18.06
N ALA A 202 -5.65 -8.91 16.95
CA ALA A 202 -4.44 -8.24 16.48
C ALA A 202 -4.75 -6.81 16.01
N PRO A 203 -3.81 -5.86 16.19
CA PRO A 203 -3.98 -4.49 15.77
C PRO A 203 -4.03 -4.37 14.24
N ALA A 204 -4.86 -3.45 13.75
CA ALA A 204 -5.04 -3.22 12.31
C ALA A 204 -3.83 -2.57 11.60
N ALA A 205 -2.89 -2.00 12.37
CA ALA A 205 -1.70 -1.34 11.81
C ALA A 205 -0.55 -2.34 11.66
N PRO A 206 0.28 -2.23 10.59
CA PRO A 206 1.42 -3.11 10.41
C PRO A 206 2.42 -2.95 11.55
N PRO A 207 2.76 -4.03 12.28
CA PRO A 207 3.70 -3.96 13.40
C PRO A 207 5.16 -4.00 12.92
N LEU A 208 6.05 -3.49 13.77
CA LEU A 208 7.46 -3.84 13.74
C LEU A 208 7.64 -5.26 14.28
N ARG A 209 8.13 -6.18 13.45
CA ARG A 209 8.41 -7.56 13.85
C ARG A 209 9.81 -7.65 14.43
N LEU A 210 9.93 -8.14 15.67
CA LEU A 210 11.18 -8.27 16.41
C LEU A 210 11.48 -9.75 16.69
N GLY A 211 12.77 -10.07 16.93
CA GLY A 211 13.14 -11.33 17.55
C GLY A 211 12.62 -11.43 18.99
N VAL A 212 12.56 -12.63 19.56
CA VAL A 212 12.08 -12.85 20.94
C VAL A 212 12.95 -12.06 21.94
N GLU A 213 14.27 -12.15 21.82
CA GLU A 213 15.22 -11.48 22.71
C GLU A 213 15.12 -9.94 22.64
N ASP A 214 15.00 -9.40 21.43
CA ASP A 214 14.82 -7.96 21.20
C ASP A 214 13.49 -7.46 21.79
N PHE A 215 12.43 -8.26 21.62
CA PHE A 215 11.12 -7.94 22.18
C PHE A 215 11.11 -7.98 23.71
N ASP A 216 11.75 -8.97 24.31
CA ASP A 216 11.87 -9.07 25.77
C ASP A 216 12.69 -7.90 26.34
N THR A 217 13.77 -7.51 25.66
CA THR A 217 14.54 -6.30 26.00
C THR A 217 13.68 -5.05 25.94
N LEU A 218 12.85 -4.92 24.91
CA LEU A 218 11.92 -3.80 24.77
C LEU A 218 10.87 -3.79 25.89
N CYS A 219 10.32 -4.95 26.23
CA CYS A 219 9.37 -5.09 27.34
C CYS A 219 10.00 -4.69 28.68
N ALA A 220 11.22 -5.15 28.98
CA ALA A 220 11.92 -4.77 30.21
C ALA A 220 12.10 -3.24 30.32
N VAL A 221 12.38 -2.56 29.21
CA VAL A 221 12.55 -1.09 29.20
C VAL A 221 11.25 -0.32 29.44
N PHE A 222 10.11 -0.82 28.95
CA PHE A 222 8.85 -0.07 28.93
C PHE A 222 7.79 -0.55 29.94
N LEU A 223 7.81 -1.81 30.36
CA LEU A 223 6.90 -2.37 31.36
C LEU A 223 7.48 -2.27 32.78
N ASP A 224 8.79 -2.48 32.93
CA ASP A 224 9.50 -2.42 34.21
C ASP A 224 10.58 -1.31 34.19
N PRO A 225 10.20 -0.03 34.04
CA PRO A 225 11.18 1.04 33.98
C PRO A 225 12.00 1.05 35.28
N PRO A 226 13.35 1.14 35.21
CA PRO A 226 14.17 1.24 36.39
C PRO A 226 13.70 2.44 37.22
N ALA A 227 13.56 2.25 38.54
CA ALA A 227 13.14 3.32 39.44
C ALA A 227 13.99 4.57 39.16
N ALA A 228 13.33 5.68 38.80
CA ALA A 228 14.00 6.93 38.49
C ALA A 228 14.81 7.36 39.72
N GLY A 229 16.14 7.20 39.65
CA GLY A 229 17.09 7.74 40.62
C GLY A 229 17.27 9.23 40.47
#